data_AF-A0A024H458-F1
#
_entry.id   AF-A0A024H458-F1
#
_cell.length_a   1.000
_cell.length_b   1.000
_cell.length_c   1.000
_cell.angle_alpha   90.00
_cell.angle_beta   90.00
_cell.angle_gamma   90.00
#
_symmetry.space_group_name_H-M   'P 1'
#
loop_
_entity.id
_entity.type
_entity.pdbx_description
1 polymer ?
#
loop_
_entity_poly.entity_id
_entity_poly.type
_entity_poly.pdbx_seq_one_letter_code
_entity_poly.pdbx_strand_id
1 'polypeptide(L)'
;MKDDNQENRPRTRYFRYAVFSLTALLVLSLGFALIPAEPPAPAEPPFSEQARAAALEQTLELRSAGMDLAASGAGGTAGSPPDGGVDQVVTLLTIQARALLLPGNAASAEAATLPSAASPAAAGSPTAASPSPSAPPVVTVAEFAAKLAASGRQRLKDAETADGGMARLLAGAGTAQLLAAERLGAAGAPETEPQGTEAHGTERQASASAPPACPATPSPGTPASIAPLAAAGLGAALVAAAGAELETVYGYQAALTRLPPEAAGPASEFLAQHQDLADQAEDYGRMLCVTLPPQPPGYVLDQEFLDAPAAGLAGLEADTLPSYGDVVALAEGATRDWALSALQEAARRAQHWGGGPDPLPGLVLDEGQLPQLPQ
;
A
#
# COMPACT_ATOMS: atom_id res chain seq x y z
N MET A 1 109.48 -23.94 -1.66
CA MET A 1 108.76 -25.23 -1.71
C MET A 1 107.35 -24.94 -1.18
N LYS A 2 106.34 -24.86 -2.06
CA LYS A 2 105.38 -25.94 -2.45
C LYS A 2 104.45 -26.30 -1.28
N ASP A 3 103.11 -26.31 -1.31
CA ASP A 3 102.04 -26.56 -2.31
C ASP A 3 100.83 -25.61 -2.00
N ASP A 4 100.01 -25.10 -2.93
CA ASP A 4 98.95 -25.67 -3.81
C ASP A 4 97.66 -26.21 -3.14
N ASN A 5 96.51 -25.81 -3.73
CA ASN A 5 95.09 -26.23 -3.51
C ASN A 5 94.38 -25.71 -2.23
N GLN A 6 93.14 -25.21 -2.23
CA GLN A 6 91.98 -25.63 -3.02
C GLN A 6 90.85 -24.56 -3.04
N GLU A 7 90.15 -24.50 -4.17
CA GLU A 7 89.00 -23.64 -4.46
C GLU A 7 87.72 -23.96 -3.65
N ASN A 8 86.75 -23.03 -3.75
CA ASN A 8 85.30 -23.29 -3.84
C ASN A 8 84.48 -23.56 -2.56
N ARG A 9 83.82 -22.49 -2.04
CA ARG A 9 82.34 -22.31 -1.93
C ARG A 9 81.90 -21.53 -0.68
N PRO A 10 81.44 -20.27 -0.86
CA PRO A 10 80.29 -19.80 -0.07
C PRO A 10 79.15 -19.20 -0.91
N ARG A 11 79.34 -19.00 -2.23
CA ARG A 11 78.34 -18.33 -3.11
C ARG A 11 77.05 -19.13 -3.33
N THR A 12 77.07 -20.45 -3.23
CA THR A 12 75.88 -21.29 -3.49
C THR A 12 74.82 -21.23 -2.39
N ARG A 13 75.17 -20.82 -1.16
CA ARG A 13 74.20 -20.71 -0.06
C ARG A 13 73.34 -19.44 -0.21
N TYR A 14 73.97 -18.30 -0.49
CA TYR A 14 73.26 -17.04 -0.70
C TYR A 14 72.33 -17.06 -1.92
N PHE A 15 72.76 -17.72 -3.00
CA PHE A 15 71.90 -17.91 -4.18
C PHE A 15 70.67 -18.78 -3.87
N ARG A 16 70.83 -19.83 -3.06
CA ARG A 16 69.69 -20.66 -2.62
C ARG A 16 68.72 -19.87 -1.76
N TYR A 17 69.18 -19.06 -0.81
CA TYR A 17 68.29 -18.21 -0.01
C TYR A 17 67.59 -17.16 -0.87
N ALA A 18 68.26 -16.54 -1.84
CA ALA A 18 67.64 -15.57 -2.74
C ALA A 18 66.54 -16.22 -3.60
N VAL A 19 66.78 -17.43 -4.12
CA VAL A 19 65.76 -18.18 -4.88
C VAL A 19 64.59 -18.55 -3.99
N PHE A 20 64.82 -19.07 -2.78
CA PHE A 20 63.74 -19.42 -1.85
C PHE A 20 62.91 -18.20 -1.44
N SER A 21 63.56 -17.07 -1.13
CA SER A 21 62.87 -15.82 -0.81
C SER A 21 62.06 -15.28 -1.98
N LEU A 22 62.58 -15.40 -3.21
CA LEU A 22 61.87 -14.95 -4.41
C LEU A 22 60.68 -15.86 -4.73
N THR A 23 60.80 -17.18 -4.59
CA THR A 23 59.64 -18.09 -4.68
C THR A 23 58.64 -17.85 -3.56
N ALA A 24 59.08 -17.56 -2.33
CA ALA A 24 58.17 -17.24 -1.24
C ALA A 24 57.41 -15.93 -1.50
N LEU A 25 58.10 -14.90 -1.99
CA LEU A 25 57.48 -13.64 -2.42
C LEU A 25 56.53 -13.83 -3.61
N LEU A 26 56.86 -14.71 -4.55
CA LEU A 26 56.03 -15.01 -5.71
C LEU A 26 54.79 -15.82 -5.31
N VAL A 27 54.92 -16.76 -4.36
CA VAL A 27 53.77 -17.49 -3.79
C VAL A 27 52.91 -16.56 -2.93
N LEU A 28 53.50 -15.64 -2.16
CA LEU A 28 52.75 -14.62 -1.41
C LEU A 28 52.04 -13.62 -2.33
N SER A 29 52.70 -13.15 -3.39
CA SER A 29 52.08 -12.20 -4.33
C SER A 29 51.00 -12.87 -5.18
N LEU A 30 51.20 -14.12 -5.60
CA LEU A 30 50.21 -14.88 -6.36
C LEU A 30 49.04 -15.35 -5.46
N GLY A 31 49.32 -15.65 -4.19
CA GLY A 31 48.31 -15.96 -3.17
C GLY A 31 47.40 -14.78 -2.84
N PHE A 32 47.93 -13.55 -2.85
CA PHE A 32 47.11 -12.34 -2.68
C PHE A 32 46.32 -11.96 -3.95
N ALA A 33 46.80 -12.30 -5.15
CA ALA A 33 46.10 -12.02 -6.40
C ALA A 33 44.92 -12.97 -6.69
N LEU A 34 44.78 -14.06 -5.93
CA LEU A 34 43.71 -15.06 -6.06
C LEU A 34 42.65 -14.98 -4.95
N ILE A 35 42.71 -13.98 -4.06
CA ILE A 35 41.61 -13.70 -3.14
C ILE A 35 40.54 -12.98 -3.97
N PRO A 36 39.40 -13.63 -4.29
CA PRO A 36 38.32 -12.94 -4.97
C PRO A 36 37.92 -11.77 -4.07
N ALA A 37 37.83 -10.57 -4.63
CA ALA A 37 37.28 -9.42 -3.91
C ALA A 37 35.93 -9.86 -3.32
N GLU A 38 35.79 -9.71 -2.00
CA GLU A 38 34.55 -10.08 -1.32
C GLU A 38 33.42 -9.32 -2.01
N PRO A 39 32.41 -10.03 -2.56
CA PRO A 39 31.37 -9.38 -3.32
C PRO A 39 30.74 -8.30 -2.44
N PRO A 40 30.52 -7.09 -2.98
CA PRO A 40 29.91 -6.02 -2.20
C PRO A 40 28.61 -6.55 -1.59
N ALA A 41 28.38 -6.22 -0.32
CA ALA A 41 27.17 -6.63 0.37
C ALA A 41 25.93 -6.31 -0.49
N PRO A 42 24.95 -7.23 -0.60
CA PRO A 42 23.77 -6.99 -1.42
C PRO A 42 23.11 -5.69 -0.96
N ALA A 43 22.74 -4.84 -1.93
CA ALA A 43 22.06 -3.59 -1.64
C ALA A 43 20.78 -3.85 -0.85
N GLU A 44 20.48 -2.98 0.11
CA GLU A 44 19.22 -3.06 0.84
C GLU A 44 18.06 -2.94 -0.16
N PRO A 45 16.99 -3.73 0.02
CA PRO A 45 15.81 -3.64 -0.83
C PRO A 45 15.18 -2.23 -0.73
N PRO A 46 14.52 -1.74 -1.79
CA PRO A 46 13.83 -0.45 -1.75
C PRO A 46 12.70 -0.47 -0.71
N PHE A 47 12.32 0.71 -0.19
CA PHE A 47 11.29 0.85 0.85
C PHE A 47 9.99 0.12 0.48
N SER A 48 9.50 0.29 -0.76
CA SER A 48 8.29 -0.36 -1.24
C SER A 48 8.35 -1.90 -1.15
N GLU A 49 9.51 -2.51 -1.40
CA GLU A 49 9.69 -3.96 -1.25
C GLU A 49 9.77 -4.39 0.22
N GLN A 50 10.39 -3.57 1.08
CA GLN A 50 10.41 -3.81 2.52
C GLN A 50 8.99 -3.74 3.11
N ALA A 51 8.23 -2.70 2.76
CA ALA A 51 6.86 -2.49 3.19
C ALA A 51 5.94 -3.63 2.69
N ARG A 52 6.10 -4.06 1.44
CA ARG A 52 5.38 -5.21 0.88
C ARG A 52 5.67 -6.50 1.64
N ALA A 53 6.95 -6.79 1.92
CA ALA A 53 7.35 -7.99 2.64
C ALA A 53 6.81 -7.99 4.09
N ALA A 54 6.93 -6.86 4.80
CA ALA A 54 6.39 -6.70 6.15
C ALA A 54 4.85 -6.82 6.17
N ALA A 55 4.17 -6.22 5.19
CA ALA A 55 2.72 -6.36 5.03
C ALA A 55 2.30 -7.82 4.84
N LEU A 56 3.02 -8.56 4.00
CA LEU A 56 2.73 -9.97 3.72
C LEU A 56 2.89 -10.83 4.97
N GLU A 57 4.00 -10.67 5.68
CA GLU A 57 4.29 -11.40 6.93
C GLU A 57 3.18 -11.15 7.97
N GLN A 58 2.85 -9.88 8.23
CA GLN A 58 1.82 -9.51 9.21
C GLN A 58 0.43 -10.01 8.80
N THR A 59 0.10 -9.96 7.51
CA THR A 59 -1.18 -10.46 6.98
C THR A 59 -1.31 -11.97 7.16
N LEU A 60 -0.23 -12.73 6.93
CA LEU A 60 -0.21 -14.18 7.16
C LEU A 60 -0.33 -14.53 8.65
N GLU A 61 0.35 -13.80 9.53
CA GLU A 61 0.22 -13.97 10.98
C GLU A 61 -1.22 -13.73 11.44
N LEU A 62 -1.83 -12.61 11.05
CA LEU A 62 -3.23 -12.30 11.36
C LEU A 62 -4.18 -13.35 10.78
N ARG A 63 -3.93 -13.84 9.57
CA ARG A 63 -4.74 -14.89 8.95
C ARG A 63 -4.71 -16.17 9.78
N SER A 64 -3.53 -16.61 10.23
CA SER A 64 -3.40 -17.78 11.11
C SER A 64 -4.12 -17.58 12.44
N ALA A 65 -3.95 -16.42 13.08
CA ALA A 65 -4.62 -16.11 14.33
C ALA A 65 -6.16 -16.09 14.19
N GLY A 66 -6.67 -15.58 13.07
CA GLY A 66 -8.11 -15.62 12.74
C GLY A 66 -8.63 -17.04 12.53
N MET A 67 -7.86 -17.92 11.87
CA MET A 67 -8.23 -19.33 11.71
C MET A 67 -8.26 -20.08 13.05
N ASP A 68 -7.27 -19.87 13.91
CA ASP A 68 -7.23 -20.45 15.26
C ASP A 68 -8.40 -19.96 16.11
N LEU A 69 -8.73 -18.67 16.01
CA LEU A 69 -9.86 -18.06 16.69
C LEU A 69 -11.19 -18.66 16.21
N ALA A 70 -11.38 -18.80 14.90
CA ALA A 70 -12.57 -19.44 14.32
C ALA A 70 -12.70 -20.91 14.75
N ALA A 71 -11.60 -21.67 14.75
CA ALA A 71 -11.58 -23.07 15.18
C ALA A 71 -11.87 -23.25 16.68
N SER A 72 -11.50 -22.27 17.51
CA SER A 72 -11.70 -22.31 18.96
C SER A 72 -13.16 -22.10 19.40
N GLY A 73 -14.05 -21.65 18.49
CA GLY A 73 -15.45 -21.36 18.82
C GLY A 73 -15.63 -20.22 19.85
N ALA A 74 -14.58 -19.43 20.12
CA ALA A 74 -14.57 -18.37 21.13
C ALA A 74 -15.50 -17.18 20.79
N GLY A 75 -16.18 -17.20 19.63
CA GLY A 75 -17.24 -16.26 19.25
C GLY A 75 -18.63 -16.57 19.83
N GLY A 76 -18.75 -17.51 20.77
CA GLY A 76 -20.02 -17.91 21.39
C GLY A 76 -20.43 -17.15 22.65
N THR A 77 -19.75 -16.08 23.04
CA THR A 77 -20.14 -15.29 24.22
C THR A 77 -21.19 -14.23 23.85
N ALA A 78 -22.17 -14.04 24.73
CA ALA A 78 -23.28 -13.10 24.54
C ALA A 78 -22.74 -11.68 24.24
N GLY A 79 -23.00 -11.18 23.02
CA GLY A 79 -22.46 -9.92 22.49
C GLY A 79 -21.49 -10.10 21.31
N SER A 80 -21.24 -11.33 20.84
CA SER A 80 -20.38 -11.57 19.68
C SER A 80 -21.02 -11.09 18.37
N PRO A 81 -20.20 -10.61 17.40
CA PRO A 81 -20.67 -10.26 16.05
C PRO A 81 -21.36 -11.48 15.40
N PRO A 82 -22.23 -11.29 14.39
CA PRO A 82 -22.96 -12.37 13.75
C PRO A 82 -22.00 -13.50 13.32
N ASP A 83 -22.49 -14.74 13.46
CA ASP A 83 -21.76 -15.96 13.07
C ASP A 83 -21.12 -15.76 11.68
N GLY A 84 -19.78 -15.82 11.62
CA GLY A 84 -19.01 -15.67 10.37
C GLY A 84 -18.17 -14.39 10.24
N GLY A 85 -18.22 -13.44 11.19
CA GLY A 85 -17.40 -12.22 11.12
C GLY A 85 -15.88 -12.49 11.04
N VAL A 86 -15.38 -13.44 11.83
CA VAL A 86 -13.95 -13.84 11.79
C VAL A 86 -13.62 -14.56 10.48
N ASP A 87 -14.50 -15.42 9.97
CA ASP A 87 -14.29 -16.12 8.69
C ASP A 87 -14.22 -15.16 7.50
N GLN A 88 -15.02 -14.09 7.52
CA GLN A 88 -14.97 -13.03 6.53
C GLN A 88 -13.63 -12.28 6.58
N VAL A 89 -13.11 -11.99 7.78
CA VAL A 89 -11.78 -11.39 7.94
C VAL A 89 -10.67 -12.32 7.44
N VAL A 90 -10.76 -13.63 7.72
CA VAL A 90 -9.80 -14.62 7.21
C VAL A 90 -9.82 -14.65 5.67
N THR A 91 -11.00 -14.56 5.06
CA THR A 91 -11.16 -14.48 3.60
C THR A 91 -10.50 -13.23 3.04
N LEU A 92 -10.77 -12.08 3.64
CA LEU A 92 -10.15 -10.79 3.28
C LEU A 92 -8.62 -10.85 3.39
N LEU A 93 -8.08 -11.33 4.51
CA LEU A 93 -6.63 -11.46 4.72
C LEU A 93 -6.00 -12.45 3.72
N THR A 94 -6.74 -13.49 3.32
CA THR A 94 -6.30 -14.42 2.29
C THR A 94 -6.14 -13.71 0.94
N ILE A 95 -7.13 -12.91 0.52
CA ILE A 95 -7.08 -12.16 -0.74
C ILE A 95 -5.93 -11.14 -0.70
N GLN A 96 -5.78 -10.41 0.40
CA GLN A 96 -4.70 -9.44 0.58
C GLN A 96 -3.31 -10.08 0.53
N ALA A 97 -3.11 -11.22 1.21
CA ALA A 97 -1.84 -11.94 1.15
C ALA A 97 -1.49 -12.38 -0.28
N ARG A 98 -2.50 -12.82 -1.06
CA ARG A 98 -2.28 -13.19 -2.47
C ARG A 98 -1.96 -11.98 -3.34
N ALA A 99 -2.60 -10.84 -3.10
CA ALA A 99 -2.29 -9.59 -3.81
C ALA A 99 -0.86 -9.10 -3.51
N LEU A 100 -0.38 -9.23 -2.27
CA LEU A 100 0.99 -8.86 -1.86
C LEU A 100 2.09 -9.77 -2.44
N LEU A 101 1.73 -10.94 -2.98
CA LEU A 101 2.64 -11.82 -3.72
C LEU A 101 2.82 -11.42 -5.18
N LEU A 102 1.96 -10.54 -5.72
CA LEU A 102 2.16 -10.03 -7.07
C LEU A 102 3.45 -9.21 -7.13
N PRO A 103 4.30 -9.41 -8.18
CA PRO A 103 5.42 -8.51 -8.44
C PRO A 103 4.94 -7.05 -8.49
N GLY A 104 5.72 -6.11 -7.95
CA GLY A 104 5.33 -4.69 -7.87
C GLY A 104 4.87 -4.05 -9.20
N ASN A 105 5.26 -4.63 -10.35
CA ASN A 105 4.84 -4.19 -11.68
C ASN A 105 3.67 -5.01 -12.29
N ALA A 106 3.37 -6.20 -11.76
CA ALA A 106 2.30 -7.07 -12.25
C ALA A 106 0.91 -6.62 -11.77
N ALA A 107 0.84 -5.81 -10.71
CA ALA A 107 -0.37 -5.10 -10.34
C ALA A 107 -0.78 -4.03 -11.40
N SER A 108 0.00 -3.84 -12.47
CA SER A 108 -0.29 -2.84 -13.51
C SER A 108 -0.05 -3.28 -14.97
N ALA A 109 0.38 -4.52 -15.26
CA ALA A 109 0.55 -4.96 -16.65
C ALA A 109 0.53 -6.48 -16.82
N GLU A 110 -0.41 -6.98 -17.61
CA GLU A 110 -0.43 -8.32 -18.18
C GLU A 110 0.41 -8.34 -19.48
N ALA A 111 1.38 -9.27 -19.58
CA ALA A 111 2.03 -9.86 -20.78
C ALA A 111 3.56 -9.98 -20.67
N ALA A 112 4.07 -11.17 -20.30
CA ALA A 112 5.13 -11.92 -20.99
C ALA A 112 5.67 -13.09 -20.14
N THR A 113 5.47 -14.28 -20.69
CA THR A 113 5.94 -15.63 -20.35
C THR A 113 7.41 -15.80 -19.94
N LEU A 114 7.70 -16.57 -18.87
CA LEU A 114 8.14 -17.99 -18.87
C LEU A 114 8.55 -18.45 -17.43
N PRO A 115 8.48 -19.77 -17.11
CA PRO A 115 8.68 -20.28 -15.75
C PRO A 115 10.13 -20.75 -15.50
N SER A 116 10.61 -20.65 -14.26
CA SER A 116 11.78 -21.40 -13.82
C SER A 116 11.54 -22.00 -12.44
N ALA A 117 11.60 -23.33 -12.39
CA ALA A 117 11.42 -24.15 -11.20
C ALA A 117 12.78 -24.40 -10.51
N ALA A 118 12.77 -24.44 -9.18
CA ALA A 118 13.79 -25.16 -8.41
C ALA A 118 13.19 -25.70 -7.08
N SER A 119 13.43 -26.98 -6.86
CA SER A 119 13.05 -27.81 -5.70
C SER A 119 13.95 -27.59 -4.47
N PRO A 120 13.58 -28.16 -3.30
CA PRO A 120 14.05 -27.72 -1.99
C PRO A 120 15.33 -28.40 -1.51
N ALA A 121 16.03 -27.78 -0.56
CA ALA A 121 17.10 -28.42 0.21
C ALA A 121 16.91 -28.17 1.71
N ALA A 122 17.01 -29.26 2.46
CA ALA A 122 16.82 -29.38 3.90
C ALA A 122 18.12 -29.14 4.69
N ALA A 123 17.98 -28.56 5.88
CA ALA A 123 18.74 -28.82 7.12
C ALA A 123 18.06 -27.96 8.20
N GLY A 124 17.54 -28.46 9.32
CA GLY A 124 18.22 -29.31 10.30
C GLY A 124 18.55 -28.43 11.51
N SER A 125 17.65 -28.37 12.49
CA SER A 125 17.89 -27.67 13.77
C SER A 125 17.27 -28.41 14.96
N PRO A 126 17.88 -28.31 16.14
CA PRO A 126 17.77 -29.31 17.21
C PRO A 126 16.56 -29.14 18.11
N THR A 127 16.17 -30.28 18.70
CA THR A 127 15.16 -30.45 19.74
C THR A 127 15.56 -29.73 21.03
N ALA A 128 14.72 -28.81 21.51
CA ALA A 128 14.80 -28.25 22.85
C ALA A 128 13.48 -28.47 23.61
N ALA A 129 13.63 -28.79 24.89
CA ALA A 129 12.65 -29.44 25.75
C ALA A 129 11.42 -28.60 26.10
N SER A 130 10.28 -29.30 26.22
CA SER A 130 8.99 -28.79 26.69
C SER A 130 9.01 -28.33 28.15
N PRO A 131 8.50 -27.13 28.47
CA PRO A 131 7.91 -26.84 29.77
C PRO A 131 6.42 -27.24 29.82
N SER A 132 5.98 -27.64 31.01
CA SER A 132 4.61 -28.04 31.38
C SER A 132 3.53 -26.99 31.06
N PRO A 133 2.26 -27.40 30.85
CA PRO A 133 1.22 -26.52 30.34
C PRO A 133 0.71 -25.56 31.41
N SER A 134 1.10 -24.30 31.31
CA SER A 134 0.19 -23.20 31.65
C SER A 134 -0.78 -23.06 30.48
N ALA A 135 -2.09 -22.93 30.77
CA ALA A 135 -3.10 -22.72 29.74
C ALA A 135 -2.63 -21.59 28.80
N PRO A 136 -2.62 -21.82 27.47
CA PRO A 136 -2.18 -20.78 26.54
C PRO A 136 -3.09 -19.56 26.69
N PRO A 137 -2.57 -18.33 26.52
CA PRO A 137 -3.43 -17.16 26.41
C PRO A 137 -4.36 -17.40 25.22
N VAL A 138 -5.66 -17.51 25.49
CA VAL A 138 -6.68 -17.60 24.45
C VAL A 138 -6.75 -16.22 23.80
N VAL A 139 -6.31 -16.11 22.55
CA VAL A 139 -6.47 -14.88 21.76
C VAL A 139 -7.96 -14.56 21.71
N THR A 140 -8.34 -13.37 22.14
CA THR A 140 -9.74 -12.94 22.14
C THR A 140 -10.09 -12.23 20.84
N VAL A 141 -11.38 -12.17 20.49
CA VAL A 141 -11.86 -11.37 19.33
C VAL A 141 -11.43 -9.91 19.44
N ALA A 142 -11.48 -9.33 20.64
CA ALA A 142 -11.07 -7.95 20.88
C ALA A 142 -9.55 -7.75 20.66
N GLU A 143 -8.72 -8.67 21.13
CA GLU A 143 -7.27 -8.62 20.89
C GLU A 143 -6.96 -8.78 19.39
N PHE A 144 -7.65 -9.69 18.71
CA PHE A 144 -7.52 -9.87 17.27
C PHE A 144 -7.93 -8.61 16.49
N ALA A 145 -9.06 -8.00 16.82
CA ALA A 145 -9.52 -6.75 16.23
C ALA A 145 -8.52 -5.60 16.46
N ALA A 146 -7.93 -5.50 17.65
CA ALA A 146 -6.91 -4.50 17.95
C ALA A 146 -5.62 -4.69 17.12
N LYS A 147 -5.16 -5.94 16.94
CA LYS A 147 -4.01 -6.26 16.09
C LYS A 147 -4.30 -5.98 14.62
N LEU A 148 -5.51 -6.30 14.15
CA LEU A 148 -5.97 -5.99 12.80
C LEU A 148 -6.01 -4.48 12.55
N ALA A 149 -6.53 -3.70 13.50
CA ALA A 149 -6.54 -2.24 13.41
C ALA A 149 -5.11 -1.65 13.41
N ALA A 150 -4.19 -2.21 14.21
CA ALA A 150 -2.80 -1.79 14.23
C ALA A 150 -2.09 -2.09 12.90
N SER A 151 -2.33 -3.27 12.32
CA SER A 151 -1.88 -3.61 10.97
C SER A 151 -2.40 -2.62 9.95
N GLY A 152 -3.72 -2.36 9.93
CA GLY A 152 -4.35 -1.44 8.98
C GLY A 152 -3.74 -0.05 9.02
N ARG A 153 -3.52 0.52 10.22
CA ARG A 153 -2.83 1.81 10.40
C ARG A 153 -1.40 1.80 9.87
N GLN A 154 -0.65 0.72 10.12
CA GLN A 154 0.72 0.61 9.62
C GLN A 154 0.75 0.55 8.08
N ARG A 155 -0.19 -0.17 7.45
CA ARG A 155 -0.27 -0.24 5.98
C ARG A 155 -0.59 1.13 5.36
N LEU A 156 -1.50 1.89 5.95
CA LEU A 156 -1.79 3.27 5.53
C LEU A 156 -0.56 4.17 5.70
N LYS A 157 0.16 4.03 6.82
CA LYS A 157 1.40 4.78 7.04
C LYS A 157 2.47 4.45 6.01
N ASP A 158 2.62 3.18 5.66
CA ASP A 158 3.56 2.75 4.64
C ASP A 158 3.12 3.22 3.24
N ALA A 159 1.81 3.30 2.98
CA ALA A 159 1.26 3.83 1.72
C ALA A 159 1.63 5.30 1.47
N GLU A 160 1.81 6.11 2.52
CA GLU A 160 2.30 7.49 2.38
C GLU A 160 3.66 7.57 1.68
N THR A 161 4.51 6.56 1.84
CA THR A 161 5.91 6.56 1.33
C THR A 161 6.14 5.56 0.19
N ALA A 162 5.31 4.52 0.07
CA ALA A 162 5.45 3.53 -0.99
C ALA A 162 5.26 4.14 -2.39
N ASP A 163 5.80 3.46 -3.39
CA ASP A 163 5.78 3.92 -4.78
C ASP A 163 4.57 3.36 -5.54
N GLY A 164 3.91 4.22 -6.33
CA GLY A 164 3.01 3.79 -7.40
C GLY A 164 1.89 2.85 -6.95
N GLY A 165 1.72 1.76 -7.70
CA GLY A 165 0.71 0.73 -7.40
C GLY A 165 0.87 0.07 -6.02
N MET A 166 2.06 0.09 -5.42
CA MET A 166 2.25 -0.44 -4.06
C MET A 166 1.61 0.47 -3.01
N ALA A 167 1.67 1.80 -3.18
CA ALA A 167 0.96 2.73 -2.30
C ALA A 167 -0.55 2.46 -2.34
N ARG A 168 -1.11 2.28 -3.54
CA ARG A 168 -2.52 1.93 -3.75
C ARG A 168 -2.89 0.59 -3.09
N LEU A 169 -2.07 -0.44 -3.28
CA LEU A 169 -2.30 -1.76 -2.68
C LEU A 169 -2.27 -1.69 -1.15
N LEU A 170 -1.27 -1.02 -0.56
CA LEU A 170 -1.15 -0.84 0.89
C LEU A 170 -2.28 0.01 1.46
N ALA A 171 -2.71 1.04 0.74
CA ALA A 171 -3.84 1.88 1.12
C ALA A 171 -5.15 1.10 1.14
N GLY A 172 -5.44 0.35 0.08
CA GLY A 172 -6.62 -0.51 0.03
C GLY A 172 -6.58 -1.58 1.12
N ALA A 173 -5.47 -2.29 1.26
CA ALA A 173 -5.33 -3.31 2.30
C ALA A 173 -5.51 -2.73 3.72
N GLY A 174 -4.90 -1.57 3.98
CA GLY A 174 -5.00 -0.87 5.26
C GLY A 174 -6.43 -0.42 5.58
N THR A 175 -7.11 0.20 4.61
CA THR A 175 -8.52 0.62 4.73
C THR A 175 -9.43 -0.58 5.01
N ALA A 176 -9.30 -1.68 4.27
CA ALA A 176 -10.12 -2.87 4.49
C ALA A 176 -9.89 -3.49 5.88
N GLN A 177 -8.63 -3.53 6.35
CA GLN A 177 -8.28 -4.05 7.67
C GLN A 177 -8.86 -3.19 8.80
N LEU A 178 -8.84 -1.86 8.67
CA LEU A 178 -9.48 -0.96 9.64
C LEU A 178 -10.99 -1.21 9.72
N LEU A 179 -11.67 -1.26 8.58
CA LEU A 179 -13.11 -1.49 8.52
C LEU A 179 -13.49 -2.89 9.03
N ALA A 180 -12.66 -3.89 8.78
CA ALA A 180 -12.83 -5.21 9.34
C ALA A 180 -12.66 -5.22 10.87
N ALA A 181 -11.68 -4.47 11.41
CA ALA A 181 -11.48 -4.34 12.84
C ALA A 181 -12.64 -3.62 13.54
N GLU A 182 -13.17 -2.55 12.95
CA GLU A 182 -14.33 -1.80 13.44
C GLU A 182 -15.57 -2.71 13.54
N ARG A 183 -15.82 -3.56 12.54
CA ARG A 183 -16.90 -4.56 12.57
C ARG A 183 -16.74 -5.60 13.69
N LEU A 184 -15.49 -5.92 14.05
CA LEU A 184 -15.18 -6.81 15.18
C LEU A 184 -15.23 -6.10 16.54
N GLY A 185 -15.58 -4.80 16.57
CA GLY A 185 -15.74 -4.01 17.79
C GLY A 185 -14.45 -3.33 18.26
N ALA A 186 -13.43 -3.22 17.41
CA ALA A 186 -12.32 -2.31 17.71
C ALA A 186 -12.86 -0.87 17.80
N ALA A 187 -12.44 -0.12 18.80
CA ALA A 187 -12.73 1.31 18.84
C ALA A 187 -12.16 1.95 17.55
N GLY A 188 -12.99 2.73 16.86
CA GLY A 188 -12.55 3.51 15.71
C GLY A 188 -11.32 4.34 16.07
N ALA A 189 -10.46 4.58 15.08
CA ALA A 189 -9.37 5.54 15.24
C ALA A 189 -9.93 6.89 15.74
N PRO A 190 -9.17 7.69 16.50
CA PRO A 190 -9.64 9.03 16.86
C PRO A 190 -10.00 9.77 15.56
N GLU A 191 -11.24 10.25 15.48
CA GLU A 191 -11.65 11.25 14.51
C GLU A 191 -10.54 12.31 14.48
N THR A 192 -9.92 12.47 13.31
CA THR A 192 -9.15 13.68 13.09
C THR A 192 -10.18 14.79 13.14
N GLU A 193 -10.17 15.56 14.23
CA GLU A 193 -11.11 16.67 14.40
C GLU A 193 -11.20 17.45 13.08
N PRO A 194 -12.41 17.81 12.62
CA PRO A 194 -12.51 18.74 11.51
C PRO A 194 -11.73 19.97 11.94
N GLN A 195 -10.69 20.32 11.17
CA GLN A 195 -9.98 21.58 11.37
C GLN A 195 -11.04 22.66 11.25
N GLY A 196 -11.45 23.16 12.42
CA GLY A 196 -12.47 24.17 12.52
C GLY A 196 -12.03 25.34 11.67
N THR A 197 -12.90 25.70 10.73
CA THR A 197 -12.93 26.99 10.07
C THR A 197 -13.10 28.06 11.15
N GLU A 198 -11.99 28.44 11.81
CA GLU A 198 -11.94 29.68 12.54
C GLU A 198 -11.89 30.82 11.51
N ALA A 199 -13.05 31.42 11.29
CA ALA A 199 -13.17 32.74 10.70
C ALA A 199 -12.44 33.77 11.59
N HIS A 200 -11.11 33.87 11.44
CA HIS A 200 -10.36 35.01 11.93
C HIS A 200 -10.39 36.11 10.87
N GLY A 201 -11.39 36.99 11.04
CA GLY A 201 -11.30 38.35 10.55
C GLY A 201 -10.08 39.02 11.17
N THR A 202 -9.01 39.13 10.39
CA THR A 202 -7.98 40.16 10.56
C THR A 202 -7.52 40.54 9.17
N GLU A 203 -7.93 41.72 8.74
CA GLU A 203 -7.36 42.42 7.60
C GLU A 203 -5.83 42.50 7.78
N ARG A 204 -5.10 41.60 7.11
CA ARG A 204 -3.67 41.74 6.88
C ARG A 204 -3.46 41.82 5.39
N GLN A 205 -3.36 43.06 4.93
CA GLN A 205 -2.98 43.46 3.59
C GLN A 205 -1.58 42.89 3.28
N ALA A 206 -1.54 41.67 2.76
CA ALA A 206 -0.36 41.03 2.22
C ALA A 206 -0.33 41.30 0.70
N SER A 207 0.79 41.82 0.23
CA SER A 207 1.02 42.06 -1.20
C SER A 207 0.84 40.76 -1.98
N ALA A 208 -0.11 40.77 -2.91
CA ALA A 208 -0.33 39.68 -3.85
C ALA A 208 0.93 39.50 -4.73
N SER A 209 1.76 38.48 -4.41
CA SER A 209 2.55 37.86 -5.46
C SER A 209 1.60 37.04 -6.30
N ALA A 210 1.57 37.34 -7.60
CA ALA A 210 0.79 36.59 -8.57
C ALA A 210 1.11 35.09 -8.48
N PRO A 211 0.11 34.20 -8.64
CA PRO A 211 0.38 32.77 -8.74
C PRO A 211 1.35 32.51 -9.90
N PRO A 212 2.25 31.51 -9.81
CA PRO A 212 3.08 31.12 -10.93
C PRO A 212 2.16 30.80 -12.12
N ALA A 213 2.34 31.53 -13.22
CA ALA A 213 1.57 31.30 -14.43
C ALA A 213 1.86 29.89 -14.94
N CYS A 214 0.80 29.13 -15.22
CA CYS A 214 0.91 27.84 -15.88
C CYS A 214 1.75 27.99 -17.16
N PRO A 215 2.79 27.17 -17.37
CA PRO A 215 3.61 27.28 -18.56
C PRO A 215 2.73 27.07 -19.79
N ALA A 216 2.77 28.03 -20.71
CA ALA A 216 2.15 27.86 -22.03
C ALA A 216 2.76 26.61 -22.71
N THR A 217 1.91 25.83 -23.35
CA THR A 217 2.22 24.60 -24.11
C THR A 217 3.65 24.55 -24.69
N PRO A 218 4.44 23.50 -24.42
CA PRO A 218 5.80 23.42 -24.95
C PRO A 218 5.80 23.30 -26.48
N SER A 219 6.65 24.10 -27.13
CA SER A 219 6.97 23.92 -28.55
C SER A 219 7.62 22.56 -28.79
N PRO A 220 7.37 21.91 -29.95
CA PRO A 220 7.91 20.58 -30.24
C PRO A 220 9.42 20.69 -30.45
N GLY A 221 10.23 20.06 -29.58
CA GLY A 221 11.68 20.02 -29.79
C GLY A 221 12.57 19.56 -28.64
N THR A 222 12.06 19.42 -27.40
CA THR A 222 12.91 19.03 -26.26
C THR A 222 12.66 17.56 -25.88
N PRO A 223 13.72 16.73 -25.70
CA PRO A 223 13.53 15.36 -25.24
C PRO A 223 12.86 15.34 -23.86
N ALA A 224 11.79 14.55 -23.73
CA ALA A 224 10.97 14.47 -22.54
C ALA A 224 11.77 13.88 -21.36
N SER A 225 11.84 14.64 -20.26
CA SER A 225 12.03 14.06 -18.92
C SER A 225 10.85 13.11 -18.61
N ILE A 226 10.98 12.19 -17.66
CA ILE A 226 9.91 11.26 -17.25
C ILE A 226 8.85 11.97 -16.36
N ALA A 227 9.24 13.06 -15.69
CA ALA A 227 8.39 13.87 -14.82
C ALA A 227 7.07 14.42 -15.45
N PRO A 228 7.01 14.86 -16.73
CA PRO A 228 5.79 15.34 -17.36
C PRO A 228 4.71 14.27 -17.53
N LEU A 229 5.09 12.98 -17.66
CA LEU A 229 4.13 11.89 -17.81
C LEU A 229 3.46 11.54 -16.48
N ALA A 230 4.21 11.55 -15.38
CA ALA A 230 3.66 11.35 -14.04
C ALA A 230 2.70 12.48 -13.63
N ALA A 231 3.07 13.73 -13.91
CA ALA A 231 2.21 14.90 -13.66
C ALA A 231 0.93 14.87 -14.51
N ALA A 232 1.01 14.46 -15.78
CA ALA A 232 -0.16 14.29 -16.63
C ALA A 232 -1.08 13.16 -16.13
N GLY A 233 -0.51 12.05 -15.65
CA GLY A 233 -1.25 10.96 -15.04
C GLY A 233 -2.00 11.40 -13.78
N LEU A 234 -1.32 12.09 -12.85
CA LEU A 234 -1.95 12.62 -11.63
C LEU A 234 -3.06 13.62 -11.96
N GLY A 235 -2.84 14.49 -12.94
CA GLY A 235 -3.88 15.43 -13.38
C GLY A 235 -5.13 14.73 -13.93
N ALA A 236 -4.95 13.66 -14.70
CA ALA A 236 -6.07 12.84 -15.18
C ALA A 236 -6.80 12.13 -14.03
N ALA A 237 -6.07 11.62 -13.04
CA ALA A 237 -6.66 10.99 -11.86
C ALA A 237 -7.48 11.99 -11.00
N LEU A 238 -7.01 13.22 -10.85
CA LEU A 238 -7.75 14.27 -10.14
C LEU A 238 -9.01 14.70 -10.89
N VAL A 239 -8.97 14.76 -12.23
CA VAL A 239 -10.17 15.00 -13.06
C VAL A 239 -11.17 13.85 -12.92
N ALA A 240 -10.70 12.60 -12.89
CA ALA A 240 -11.55 11.44 -12.68
C ALA A 240 -12.18 11.44 -11.28
N ALA A 241 -11.41 11.79 -10.24
CA ALA A 241 -11.91 11.95 -8.88
C ALA A 241 -12.99 13.04 -8.81
N ALA A 242 -12.73 14.25 -9.33
CA ALA A 242 -13.73 15.32 -9.37
C ALA A 242 -15.00 14.91 -10.13
N GLY A 243 -14.86 14.19 -11.25
CA GLY A 243 -16.00 13.66 -12.01
C GLY A 243 -16.84 12.66 -11.21
N ALA A 244 -16.20 11.68 -10.57
CA ALA A 244 -16.87 10.69 -9.72
C ALA A 244 -17.58 11.32 -8.51
N GLU A 245 -16.97 12.34 -7.91
CA GLU A 245 -17.59 13.11 -6.83
C GLU A 245 -18.84 13.86 -7.31
N LEU A 246 -18.78 14.53 -8.46
CA LEU A 246 -19.93 15.27 -9.01
C LEU A 246 -21.08 14.34 -9.43
N GLU A 247 -20.77 13.14 -9.92
CA GLU A 247 -21.76 12.09 -10.17
C GLU A 247 -22.41 11.62 -8.86
N THR A 248 -21.60 11.43 -7.82
CA THR A 248 -22.09 11.03 -6.49
C THR A 248 -22.95 12.12 -5.85
N VAL A 249 -22.56 13.40 -5.96
CA VAL A 249 -23.40 14.56 -5.56
C VAL A 249 -24.76 14.51 -6.25
N TYR A 250 -24.81 14.22 -7.55
CA TYR A 250 -26.07 14.08 -8.28
C TYR A 250 -26.91 12.91 -7.76
N GLY A 251 -26.28 11.75 -7.50
CA GLY A 251 -26.94 10.58 -6.91
C GLY A 251 -27.55 10.87 -5.55
N TYR A 252 -26.82 11.52 -4.65
CA TYR A 252 -27.32 11.92 -3.32
C TYR A 252 -28.49 12.89 -3.43
N GLN A 253 -28.41 13.91 -4.28
CA GLN A 253 -29.52 14.84 -4.51
C GLN A 253 -30.79 14.11 -4.99
N ALA A 254 -30.63 13.12 -5.87
CA ALA A 254 -31.74 12.29 -6.33
C ALA A 254 -32.30 11.37 -5.22
N ALA A 255 -31.41 10.80 -4.39
CA ALA A 255 -31.76 9.88 -3.31
C ALA A 255 -32.47 10.55 -2.13
N LEU A 256 -32.11 11.79 -1.76
CA LEU A 256 -32.64 12.48 -0.57
C LEU A 256 -34.16 12.52 -0.49
N THR A 257 -34.84 12.61 -1.62
CA THR A 257 -36.32 12.65 -1.69
C THR A 257 -36.98 11.27 -1.65
N ARG A 258 -36.19 10.20 -1.74
CA ARG A 258 -36.61 8.80 -1.84
C ARG A 258 -36.18 7.97 -0.63
N LEU A 259 -35.17 8.43 0.10
CA LEU A 259 -34.71 7.81 1.33
C LEU A 259 -35.75 7.93 2.45
N PRO A 260 -35.77 6.96 3.38
CA PRO A 260 -36.60 7.08 4.56
C PRO A 260 -36.09 8.23 5.47
N PRO A 261 -36.96 8.85 6.29
CA PRO A 261 -36.62 10.06 7.04
C PRO A 261 -35.38 9.94 7.94
N GLU A 262 -35.15 8.75 8.52
CA GLU A 262 -34.00 8.47 9.37
C GLU A 262 -32.66 8.50 8.62
N ALA A 263 -32.66 8.22 7.31
CA ALA A 263 -31.48 8.22 6.46
C ALA A 263 -31.20 9.61 5.83
N ALA A 264 -32.18 10.51 5.83
CA ALA A 264 -32.07 11.82 5.18
C ALA A 264 -31.03 12.74 5.84
N GLY A 265 -30.87 12.66 7.16
CA GLY A 265 -29.86 13.41 7.91
C GLY A 265 -28.44 13.05 7.47
N PRO A 266 -27.98 11.80 7.70
CA PRO A 266 -26.67 11.33 7.24
C PRO A 266 -26.44 11.54 5.74
N ALA A 267 -27.44 11.29 4.90
CA ALA A 267 -27.33 11.51 3.45
C ALA A 267 -27.08 12.98 3.08
N SER A 268 -27.64 13.93 3.84
CA SER A 268 -27.41 15.37 3.60
C SER A 268 -25.98 15.78 4.01
N GLU A 269 -25.45 15.18 5.08
CA GLU A 269 -24.07 15.40 5.51
C GLU A 269 -23.08 14.83 4.50
N PHE A 270 -23.30 13.61 4.02
CA PHE A 270 -22.47 13.01 2.97
C PHE A 270 -22.55 13.78 1.66
N LEU A 271 -23.73 14.27 1.27
CA LEU A 271 -23.86 15.16 0.11
C LEU A 271 -22.93 16.38 0.22
N ALA A 272 -22.89 17.04 1.38
CA ALA A 272 -22.01 18.18 1.59
C ALA A 272 -20.52 17.78 1.51
N GLN A 273 -20.16 16.64 2.11
CA GLN A 273 -18.79 16.10 2.03
C GLN A 273 -18.36 15.84 0.58
N HIS A 274 -19.22 15.29 -0.27
CA HIS A 274 -18.91 15.07 -1.69
C HIS A 274 -18.72 16.37 -2.47
N GLN A 275 -19.47 17.43 -2.13
CA GLN A 275 -19.25 18.75 -2.71
C GLN A 275 -17.88 19.30 -2.33
N ASP A 276 -17.50 19.19 -1.06
CA ASP A 276 -16.18 19.61 -0.58
C ASP A 276 -15.06 18.78 -1.23
N LEU A 277 -15.26 17.47 -1.42
CA LEU A 277 -14.28 16.57 -2.05
C LEU A 277 -14.10 16.88 -3.54
N ALA A 278 -15.18 17.18 -4.26
CA ALA A 278 -15.12 17.65 -5.64
C ALA A 278 -14.28 18.92 -5.74
N ASP A 279 -14.61 19.95 -4.95
CA ASP A 279 -13.90 21.24 -4.93
C ASP A 279 -12.40 21.07 -4.61
N GLN A 280 -12.07 20.23 -3.63
CA GLN A 280 -10.68 19.91 -3.28
C GLN A 280 -9.93 19.23 -4.43
N ALA A 281 -10.55 18.26 -5.12
CA ALA A 281 -9.95 17.60 -6.27
C ALA A 281 -9.68 18.62 -7.40
N GLU A 282 -10.60 19.56 -7.64
CA GLU A 282 -10.39 20.64 -8.59
C GLU A 282 -9.23 21.55 -8.20
N ASP A 283 -9.11 21.92 -6.93
CA ASP A 283 -8.03 22.77 -6.41
C ASP A 283 -6.66 22.10 -6.54
N TYR A 284 -6.56 20.80 -6.22
CA TYR A 284 -5.36 20.02 -6.50
C TYR A 284 -5.05 19.99 -8.01
N GLY A 285 -6.06 19.82 -8.85
CA GLY A 285 -5.90 19.87 -10.31
C GLY A 285 -5.39 21.22 -10.81
N ARG A 286 -5.92 22.33 -10.28
CA ARG A 286 -5.51 23.70 -10.64
C ARG A 286 -4.07 23.99 -10.24
N MET A 287 -3.61 23.49 -9.10
CA MET A 287 -2.19 23.58 -8.69
C MET A 287 -1.26 22.86 -9.68
N LEU A 288 -1.76 21.83 -10.37
CA LEU A 288 -1.06 21.11 -11.44
C LEU A 288 -1.35 21.67 -12.84
N CYS A 289 -2.03 22.82 -12.93
CA CYS A 289 -2.42 23.45 -14.19
C CYS A 289 -3.30 22.56 -15.08
N VAL A 290 -4.09 21.66 -14.47
CA VAL A 290 -5.04 20.80 -15.18
C VAL A 290 -6.24 21.62 -15.59
N THR A 291 -6.69 21.45 -16.83
CA THR A 291 -7.96 22.00 -17.29
C THR A 291 -9.06 21.00 -16.98
N LEU A 292 -10.00 21.38 -16.13
CA LEU A 292 -11.15 20.53 -15.84
C LEU A 292 -12.19 20.61 -16.97
N PRO A 293 -12.78 19.46 -17.36
CA PRO A 293 -13.87 19.45 -18.31
C PRO A 293 -15.09 20.17 -17.70
N PRO A 294 -15.95 20.78 -18.54
CA PRO A 294 -17.20 21.35 -18.04
C PRO A 294 -18.08 20.23 -17.45
N GLN A 295 -18.72 20.52 -16.31
CA GLN A 295 -19.63 19.59 -15.67
C GLN A 295 -20.81 19.24 -16.61
N PRO A 296 -21.16 17.94 -16.75
CA PRO A 296 -22.34 17.55 -17.50
C PRO A 296 -23.61 18.07 -16.82
N PRO A 297 -24.68 18.37 -17.58
CA PRO A 297 -25.93 18.90 -17.02
C PRO A 297 -26.71 17.87 -16.17
N GLY A 298 -26.31 16.60 -16.18
CA GLY A 298 -26.90 15.54 -15.38
C GLY A 298 -26.26 14.18 -15.68
N TYR A 299 -26.55 13.21 -14.82
CA TYR A 299 -26.06 11.83 -14.91
C TYR A 299 -27.24 10.87 -15.05
N VAL A 300 -26.99 9.70 -15.63
CA VAL A 300 -28.01 8.65 -15.77
C VAL A 300 -28.03 7.85 -14.48
N LEU A 301 -29.21 7.71 -13.87
CA LEU A 301 -29.42 6.82 -12.72
C LEU A 301 -30.32 5.67 -13.16
N ASP A 302 -29.87 4.45 -12.89
CA ASP A 302 -30.56 3.23 -13.29
C ASP A 302 -31.86 3.03 -12.49
N GLN A 303 -32.78 2.20 -12.99
CA GLN A 303 -34.06 1.96 -12.29
C GLN A 303 -33.83 1.29 -10.94
N GLU A 304 -32.84 0.43 -10.85
CA GLU A 304 -32.42 -0.25 -9.62
C GLU A 304 -32.01 0.76 -8.53
N PHE A 305 -31.34 1.87 -8.90
CA PHE A 305 -31.03 2.95 -7.98
C PHE A 305 -32.29 3.63 -7.46
N LEU A 306 -33.27 3.86 -8.34
CA LEU A 306 -34.53 4.53 -7.97
C LEU A 306 -35.40 3.65 -7.07
N ASP A 307 -35.39 2.34 -7.29
CA ASP A 307 -36.13 1.36 -6.50
C ASP A 307 -35.48 1.09 -5.12
N ALA A 308 -34.15 1.13 -5.06
CA ALA A 308 -33.37 0.89 -3.85
C ALA A 308 -32.28 1.96 -3.63
N PRO A 309 -32.67 3.20 -3.25
CA PRO A 309 -31.75 4.34 -3.19
C PRO A 309 -30.57 4.13 -2.25
N ALA A 310 -30.75 3.46 -1.11
CA ALA A 310 -29.64 3.15 -0.20
C ALA A 310 -28.60 2.22 -0.87
N ALA A 311 -29.05 1.15 -1.53
CA ALA A 311 -28.16 0.25 -2.25
C ALA A 311 -27.48 0.95 -3.43
N GLY A 312 -28.20 1.84 -4.11
CA GLY A 312 -27.65 2.71 -5.14
C GLY A 312 -26.54 3.64 -4.63
N LEU A 313 -26.74 4.26 -3.46
CA LEU A 313 -25.70 5.06 -2.81
C LEU A 313 -24.49 4.22 -2.39
N ALA A 314 -24.69 2.99 -1.92
CA ALA A 314 -23.58 2.08 -1.63
C ALA A 314 -22.73 1.79 -2.90
N GLY A 315 -23.39 1.63 -4.05
CA GLY A 315 -22.72 1.48 -5.35
C GLY A 315 -21.93 2.71 -5.75
N LEU A 316 -22.54 3.90 -5.71
CA LEU A 316 -21.86 5.15 -6.04
C LEU A 316 -20.62 5.40 -5.16
N GLU A 317 -20.73 5.20 -3.86
CA GLU A 317 -19.59 5.33 -2.95
C GLU A 317 -18.46 4.34 -3.30
N ALA A 318 -18.81 3.08 -3.62
CA ALA A 318 -17.84 2.09 -4.06
C ALA A 318 -17.16 2.47 -5.40
N ASP A 319 -17.92 3.06 -6.32
CA ASP A 319 -17.41 3.49 -7.63
C ASP A 319 -16.45 4.69 -7.53
N THR A 320 -16.45 5.46 -6.44
CA THR A 320 -15.44 6.50 -6.19
C THR A 320 -14.08 5.92 -5.76
N LEU A 321 -14.05 4.72 -5.18
CA LEU A 321 -12.85 4.16 -4.56
C LEU A 321 -11.67 4.03 -5.54
N PRO A 322 -11.85 3.53 -6.79
CA PRO A 322 -10.76 3.42 -7.74
C PRO A 322 -10.11 4.78 -8.09
N SER A 323 -10.91 5.85 -8.17
CA SER A 323 -10.41 7.20 -8.45
C SER A 323 -9.47 7.69 -7.35
N TYR A 324 -9.83 7.47 -6.08
CA TYR A 324 -8.91 7.78 -4.97
C TYR A 324 -7.69 6.89 -4.95
N GLY A 325 -7.84 5.60 -5.26
CA GLY A 325 -6.71 4.68 -5.40
C GLY A 325 -5.70 5.12 -6.47
N ASP A 326 -6.18 5.66 -7.59
CA ASP A 326 -5.32 6.21 -8.65
C ASP A 326 -4.58 7.47 -8.20
N VAL A 327 -5.24 8.36 -7.45
CA VAL A 327 -4.57 9.53 -6.86
C VAL A 327 -3.52 9.08 -5.85
N VAL A 328 -3.81 8.10 -4.98
CA VAL A 328 -2.82 7.56 -4.02
C VAL A 328 -1.58 7.02 -4.74
N ALA A 329 -1.77 6.32 -5.86
CA ALA A 329 -0.65 5.77 -6.63
C ALA A 329 0.24 6.86 -7.27
N LEU A 330 -0.35 7.98 -7.68
CA LEU A 330 0.31 8.98 -8.53
C LEU A 330 0.74 10.25 -7.77
N ALA A 331 0.09 10.56 -6.66
CA ALA A 331 0.37 11.74 -5.84
C ALA A 331 1.49 11.48 -4.83
N GLU A 332 2.02 12.54 -4.24
CA GLU A 332 2.92 12.52 -3.09
C GLU A 332 2.49 13.62 -2.10
N GLY A 333 2.98 13.56 -0.86
CA GLY A 333 2.74 14.59 0.17
C GLY A 333 1.26 14.84 0.44
N ALA A 334 0.87 16.11 0.59
CA ALA A 334 -0.47 16.51 1.00
C ALA A 334 -1.60 15.97 0.09
N THR A 335 -1.37 15.87 -1.22
CA THR A 335 -2.36 15.30 -2.16
C THR A 335 -2.54 13.80 -1.93
N ARG A 336 -1.46 13.08 -1.58
CA ARG A 336 -1.56 11.65 -1.21
C ARG A 336 -2.27 11.48 0.12
N ASP A 337 -1.96 12.30 1.12
CA ASP A 337 -2.61 12.25 2.44
C ASP A 337 -4.12 12.52 2.35
N TRP A 338 -4.50 13.49 1.51
CA TRP A 338 -5.89 13.76 1.17
C TRP A 338 -6.56 12.53 0.54
N ALA A 339 -5.95 11.94 -0.50
CA ALA A 339 -6.52 10.79 -1.19
C ALA A 339 -6.64 9.55 -0.29
N LEU A 340 -5.68 9.32 0.61
CA LEU A 340 -5.74 8.26 1.62
C LEU A 340 -6.91 8.46 2.59
N SER A 341 -7.17 9.70 3.00
CA SER A 341 -8.29 10.03 3.88
C SER A 341 -9.62 9.87 3.15
N ALA A 342 -9.72 10.40 1.93
CA ALA A 342 -10.92 10.29 1.11
C ALA A 342 -11.27 8.84 0.75
N LEU A 343 -10.27 8.00 0.44
CA LEU A 343 -10.45 6.56 0.22
C LEU A 343 -11.06 5.85 1.45
N GLN A 344 -10.56 6.17 2.65
CA GLN A 344 -11.06 5.57 3.89
C GLN A 344 -12.50 6.00 4.17
N GLU A 345 -12.82 7.29 4.03
CA GLU A 345 -14.16 7.80 4.28
C GLU A 345 -15.16 7.31 3.23
N ALA A 346 -14.80 7.25 1.95
CA ALA A 346 -15.63 6.65 0.91
C ALA A 346 -15.94 5.18 1.21
N ALA A 347 -14.95 4.41 1.66
CA ALA A 347 -15.16 3.01 2.04
C ALA A 347 -16.07 2.86 3.28
N ARG A 348 -15.98 3.79 4.25
CA ARG A 348 -16.93 3.86 5.39
C ARG A 348 -18.34 4.19 4.94
N ARG A 349 -18.52 5.19 4.06
CA ARG A 349 -19.83 5.58 3.54
C ARG A 349 -20.47 4.47 2.70
N ALA A 350 -19.69 3.77 1.87
CA ALA A 350 -20.17 2.60 1.15
C ALA A 350 -20.74 1.54 2.12
N GLN A 351 -20.04 1.27 3.24
CA GLN A 351 -20.52 0.34 4.28
C GLN A 351 -21.72 0.86 5.05
N HIS A 352 -21.79 2.16 5.32
CA HIS A 352 -22.95 2.80 5.94
C HIS A 352 -24.22 2.51 5.14
N TRP A 353 -24.12 2.54 3.81
CA TRP A 353 -25.22 2.24 2.90
C TRP A 353 -25.46 0.74 2.64
N GLY A 354 -24.73 -0.15 3.33
CA GLY A 354 -24.86 -1.60 3.21
C GLY A 354 -23.98 -2.23 2.12
N GLY A 355 -23.00 -1.50 1.60
CA GLY A 355 -21.96 -2.03 0.72
C GLY A 355 -21.18 -3.16 1.39
N GLY A 356 -20.86 -4.19 0.60
CA GLY A 356 -20.08 -5.34 1.07
C GLY A 356 -18.64 -4.96 1.46
N PRO A 357 -17.94 -5.82 2.23
CA PRO A 357 -16.52 -5.63 2.47
C PRO A 357 -15.75 -5.91 1.17
N ASP A 358 -15.23 -4.86 0.56
CA ASP A 358 -14.19 -4.96 -0.46
C ASP A 358 -12.86 -5.33 0.25
N PRO A 359 -12.17 -6.41 -0.17
CA PRO A 359 -10.88 -6.80 0.41
C PRO A 359 -9.77 -5.79 0.12
N LEU A 360 -9.87 -5.01 -0.95
CA LEU A 360 -8.88 -4.04 -1.40
C LEU A 360 -9.55 -2.76 -1.97
N PRO A 361 -10.23 -1.96 -1.12
CA PRO A 361 -10.86 -0.70 -1.50
C PRO A 361 -9.96 0.16 -2.36
N GLY A 362 -10.50 0.52 -3.52
CA GLY A 362 -9.83 1.38 -4.47
C GLY A 362 -8.85 0.66 -5.37
N LEU A 363 -8.80 -0.67 -5.40
CA LEU A 363 -8.05 -1.45 -6.37
C LEU A 363 -8.96 -2.46 -7.08
N VAL A 364 -9.07 -2.35 -8.41
CA VAL A 364 -9.83 -3.31 -9.22
C VAL A 364 -8.94 -4.51 -9.52
N LEU A 365 -9.23 -5.65 -8.90
CA LEU A 365 -8.52 -6.92 -9.13
C LEU A 365 -9.46 -8.01 -9.59
N ASP A 366 -8.97 -8.85 -10.50
CA ASP A 366 -9.56 -10.16 -10.74
C ASP A 366 -8.99 -11.15 -9.72
N GLU A 367 -9.77 -11.45 -8.67
CA GLU A 367 -9.39 -12.39 -7.62
C GLU A 367 -9.07 -13.80 -8.15
N GLY A 368 -9.65 -14.18 -9.30
CA GLY A 368 -9.40 -15.46 -9.95
C GLY A 368 -7.98 -15.59 -10.49
N GLN A 369 -7.30 -14.47 -10.76
CA GLN A 369 -5.94 -14.42 -11.29
C GLN A 369 -4.86 -14.34 -10.19
N LEU A 370 -5.27 -14.19 -8.92
CA LEU A 370 -4.31 -14.04 -7.84
C LEU A 370 -3.51 -15.33 -7.60
N PRO A 371 -2.20 -15.24 -7.31
CA PRO A 371 -1.37 -16.42 -7.05
C PRO A 371 -1.89 -17.18 -5.83
N GLN A 372 -1.78 -18.51 -5.83
CA GLN A 372 -2.14 -19.32 -4.66
C GLN A 372 -1.11 -19.10 -3.53
N LEU A 373 -1.58 -19.10 -2.27
CA LEU A 373 -0.66 -19.03 -1.13
C LEU A 373 0.12 -20.35 -1.02
N PRO A 374 1.42 -20.32 -0.67
CA PRO A 374 2.14 -21.51 -0.29
C PRO A 374 1.48 -22.15 0.94
N GLN A 375 1.41 -23.49 0.96
CA GLN A 375 0.83 -24.27 2.06
C GLN A 375 1.74 -24.33 3.29
#